data_AF-A0A0S7X8T4-F1
#
_entry.id   AF-A0A0S7X8T4-F1
#
_cell.length_a   1.000
_cell.length_b   1.000
_cell.length_c   1.000
_cell.angle_alpha   90.00
_cell.angle_beta   90.00
_cell.angle_gamma   90.00
#
_symmetry.space_group_name_H-M   'P 1'
#
loop_
_entity.id
_entity.type
_entity.pdbx_description
1 polymer ?
#
loop_
_entity_poly.entity_id
_entity_poly.type
_entity_poly.pdbx_seq_one_letter_code
_entity_poly.pdbx_strand_id
1 'polypeptide(L)'
;MESALRIGETTLVPVVEIRSTWSAGRYGICFSFRKQPTALLMVSPIGKKAFSMSGEEMSFSEFLSQFPGIEQALHALESGWAQSA
;
A
#
# COMPACT_ATOMS: atom_id res chain seq x y z
N MET A 1 -3.55 6.96 -1.72
CA MET A 1 -3.63 5.95 -0.65
C MET A 1 -5.09 5.80 -0.28
N GLU A 2 -5.70 4.64 -0.52
CA GLU A 2 -6.87 4.27 0.28
C GLU A 2 -6.41 4.22 1.74
N SER A 3 -7.17 4.88 2.60
CA SER A 3 -6.74 5.37 3.90
C SER A 3 -6.11 4.27 4.74
N ALA A 4 -4.84 4.47 5.13
CA ALA A 4 -4.18 3.59 6.08
C ALA A 4 -5.06 3.42 7.32
N LEU A 5 -5.27 2.17 7.74
CA LEU A 5 -6.15 1.85 8.85
C LEU A 5 -5.35 1.87 10.14
N ARG A 6 -5.71 2.76 11.06
CA ARG A 6 -5.07 2.84 12.38
C ARG A 6 -5.83 1.98 13.39
N ILE A 7 -5.12 1.08 14.07
CA ILE A 7 -5.61 0.20 15.12
C ILE A 7 -4.69 0.37 16.33
N GLY A 8 -5.15 1.13 17.33
CA GLY A 8 -4.29 1.56 18.44
C GLY A 8 -3.09 2.36 17.94
N GLU A 9 -1.89 1.91 18.33
CA GLU A 9 -0.61 2.49 17.87
C GLU A 9 -0.11 1.87 16.56
N THR A 10 -0.85 0.91 16.00
CA THR A 10 -0.47 0.24 14.76
C THR A 10 -1.19 0.86 13.57
N THR A 11 -0.48 1.06 12.47
CA THR A 11 -1.02 1.51 11.19
C THR A 11 -0.87 0.40 10.15
N LEU A 12 -1.98 0.02 9.53
CA LEU A 12 -2.05 -0.93 8.44
C LEU A 12 -2.13 -0.17 7.12
N VAL A 13 -1.18 -0.43 6.24
CA VAL A 13 -1.05 0.21 4.93
C VAL A 13 -1.29 -0.85 3.87
N PRO A 14 -2.50 -0.95 3.31
CA PRO A 14 -2.77 -1.89 2.24
C PRO A 14 -2.04 -1.46 0.97
N VAL A 15 -1.38 -2.42 0.33
CA VAL A 15 -0.77 -2.27 -0.98
C VAL A 15 -1.73 -2.81 -2.02
N VAL A 16 -2.08 -1.96 -2.97
CA VAL A 16 -3.03 -2.28 -4.04
C VAL A 16 -2.35 -2.04 -5.37
N GLU A 17 -2.36 -3.07 -6.22
CA GLU A 17 -2.02 -2.94 -7.63
C GLU A 17 -3.25 -2.37 -8.36
N ILE A 18 -3.06 -1.31 -9.13
CA ILE A 18 -4.09 -0.73 -9.98
C ILE A 18 -3.74 -1.04 -11.43
N ARG A 19 -4.56 -1.85 -12.08
CA ARG A 19 -4.46 -2.12 -13.51
C ARG A 19 -5.51 -1.30 -14.24
N SER A 20 -5.08 -0.57 -15.25
CA SER A 20 -5.98 0.13 -16.16
C SER A 20 -5.99 -0.55 -17.52
N THR A 21 -7.17 -0.64 -18.10
CA THR A 21 -7.36 -1.04 -19.48
C THR A 21 -8.22 0.00 -20.15
N TRP A 22 -7.93 0.32 -21.41
CA TRP A 22 -8.74 1.24 -22.19
C TRP A 22 -9.11 0.60 -23.51
N SER A 23 -10.25 1.02 -24.03
CA SER A 23 -10.72 0.64 -25.36
C SER A 23 -11.32 1.85 -26.04
N ALA A 24 -10.97 2.07 -27.30
CA ALA A 24 -11.63 3.05 -28.15
C ALA A 24 -12.61 2.35 -29.08
N GLY A 25 -13.82 2.89 -29.17
CA GLY A 25 -14.86 2.42 -30.07
C GLY A 25 -15.52 3.58 -30.81
N ARG A 26 -16.52 3.25 -31.63
CA ARG A 26 -17.25 4.22 -32.46
C ARG A 26 -17.89 5.37 -31.67
N TYR A 27 -18.14 5.17 -30.38
CA TYR A 27 -18.84 6.11 -29.49
C TYR A 27 -17.93 6.78 -28.46
N GLY A 28 -16.62 6.59 -28.54
CA GLY A 28 -15.64 7.24 -27.66
C GLY A 28 -14.65 6.27 -27.01
N ILE A 29 -13.99 6.75 -25.95
CA ILE A 29 -12.96 6.03 -25.21
C ILE A 29 -13.54 5.61 -23.86
N CYS A 30 -13.40 4.33 -23.54
CA CYS A 30 -13.75 3.79 -22.22
C CYS A 30 -12.48 3.41 -21.48
N PHE A 31 -12.43 3.77 -20.19
CA PHE A 31 -11.36 3.40 -19.27
C PHE A 31 -11.96 2.50 -18.18
N SER A 32 -11.33 1.35 -17.96
CA SER A 32 -11.67 0.43 -16.88
C SER A 32 -10.48 0.28 -15.96
N PHE A 33 -10.73 0.34 -14.66
CA PHE A 33 -9.71 0.20 -13.62
C PHE A 33 -10.06 -0.97 -12.72
N ARG A 34 -9.09 -1.84 -12.47
CA ARG A 34 -9.18 -2.91 -11.49
C ARG A 34 -8.18 -2.64 -10.38
N LYS A 35 -8.67 -2.54 -9.15
CA LYS A 35 -7.84 -2.51 -7.94
C LYS A 35 -7.75 -3.92 -7.37
N GLN A 36 -6.54 -4.39 -7.11
CA GLN A 36 -6.31 -5.70 -6.51
C GLN A 36 -5.37 -5.56 -5.32
N PRO A 37 -5.79 -5.95 -4.11
CA PRO A 37 -4.88 -6.03 -2.96
C PRO A 37 -3.76 -7.03 -3.24
N THR A 38 -2.53 -6.64 -2.92
CA THR A 38 -1.32 -7.43 -3.24
C THR A 38 -0.49 -7.71 -2.00
N ALA A 39 -0.47 -6.81 -1.03
CA ALA A 39 0.24 -7.00 0.22
C ALA A 39 -0.30 -6.05 1.30
N LEU A 40 0.17 -6.23 2.53
CA LEU A 40 -0.14 -5.38 3.67
C LEU A 40 1.14 -5.03 4.41
N LEU A 41 1.34 -3.75 4.70
CA LEU A 41 2.40 -3.29 5.57
C LEU A 41 1.83 -2.85 6.92
N MET A 42 2.34 -3.45 7.98
CA MET A 42 2.05 -3.07 9.35
C MET A 42 3.19 -2.20 9.87
N VAL A 43 2.85 -1.01 10.36
CA VAL A 43 3.78 -0.06 10.98
C VAL A 43 3.36 0.14 12.42
N SER A 44 4.24 -0.11 13.37
CA SER A 44 3.99 0.02 14.81
C SER A 44 5.21 0.62 15.50
N PRO A 45 5.10 1.09 16.76
CA PRO A 45 6.24 1.62 17.50
C PRO A 45 7.40 0.63 17.67
N ILE A 46 7.08 -0.67 17.70
CA ILE A 46 8.07 -1.75 17.85
C ILE A 46 8.71 -2.18 16.53
N GLY A 47 8.23 -1.66 15.39
CA GLY A 47 8.80 -1.95 14.08
C GLY A 47 7.77 -2.13 12.97
N LYS A 48 8.27 -2.59 11.82
CA LYS A 48 7.51 -2.77 10.58
C LYS A 48 7.47 -4.25 10.22
N LYS A 49 6.31 -4.72 9.75
CA LYS A 49 6.13 -6.08 9.23
C LYS A 49 5.35 -6.05 7.93
N ALA A 50 5.79 -6.82 6.95
CA ALA A 50 5.11 -6.96 5.68
C ALA A 50 4.44 -8.33 5.59
N PHE A 51 3.26 -8.37 4.99
CA PHE A 51 2.49 -9.59 4.80
C PHE A 51 2.00 -9.68 3.36
N SER A 52 2.02 -10.88 2.80
CA SER A 52 1.33 -11.19 1.55
C SER A 52 -0.19 -11.25 1.77
N MET A 53 -0.96 -11.33 0.68
CA MET A 53 -2.41 -11.55 0.78
C MET A 53 -2.82 -12.93 1.32
N SER A 54 -1.90 -13.92 1.33
CA SER A 54 -2.11 -15.20 2.03
C SER A 54 -1.97 -15.06 3.56
N GLY A 55 -1.48 -13.91 4.05
CA GLY A 55 -1.21 -13.67 5.47
C GLY A 55 0.18 -14.13 5.93
N GLU A 56 1.02 -14.57 4.99
CA GLU A 56 2.40 -14.97 5.29
C GLU A 56 3.27 -13.74 5.48
N GLU A 57 4.07 -13.73 6.56
CA GLU A 57 5.04 -12.67 6.81
C GLU A 57 6.16 -12.76 5.77
N MET A 58 6.49 -11.62 5.16
CA MET A 58 7.58 -11.49 4.21
C MET A 58 8.62 -10.51 4.73
N SER A 59 9.87 -10.71 4.32
CA SER A 59 10.94 -9.82 4.75
C SER A 59 10.69 -8.40 4.23
N PHE A 60 11.02 -7.39 5.02
CA PHE A 60 10.82 -6.00 4.62
C PHE A 60 11.64 -5.63 3.37
N SER A 61 12.84 -6.19 3.22
CA SER A 61 13.68 -6.02 2.02
C SER A 61 13.04 -6.61 0.76
N GLU A 62 12.43 -7.80 0.87
CA GLU A 62 11.71 -8.42 -0.25
C GLU A 62 10.48 -7.60 -0.62
N PHE A 63 9.73 -7.15 0.38
CA PHE A 63 8.58 -6.29 0.18
C PHE A 63 8.93 -4.99 -0.56
N LEU A 64 10.01 -4.30 -0.16
CA LEU A 64 10.46 -3.09 -0.85
C LEU A 64 10.93 -3.37 -2.28
N SER A 65 11.58 -4.52 -2.51
CA SER A 65 11.96 -4.94 -3.87
C SER A 65 10.74 -5.16 -4.77
N GLN A 66 9.62 -5.62 -4.22
CA GLN A 66 8.37 -5.84 -4.98
C GLN A 66 7.56 -4.55 -5.13
N PHE A 67 7.61 -3.64 -4.15
CA PHE A 67 6.80 -2.42 -4.08
C PHE A 67 7.64 -1.17 -3.77
N PRO A 68 8.57 -0.77 -4.66
CA PRO A 68 9.52 0.31 -4.38
C PRO A 68 8.84 1.67 -4.13
N GLY A 69 7.65 1.91 -4.68
CA GLY A 69 6.89 3.14 -4.48
C GLY A 69 6.39 3.36 -3.04
N ILE A 70 6.49 2.37 -2.15
CA ILE A 70 6.02 2.47 -0.77
C ILE A 70 6.95 3.27 0.13
N GLU A 71 8.23 3.41 -0.21
CA GLU A 71 9.18 4.18 0.63
C GLU A 71 8.71 5.61 0.88
N GLN A 72 8.13 6.25 -0.14
CA GLN A 72 7.59 7.61 -0.02
C GLN A 72 6.36 7.65 0.89
N ALA A 73 5.49 6.64 0.82
CA ALA A 73 4.32 6.53 1.70
C ALA A 73 4.73 6.26 3.15
N LEU A 74 5.79 5.48 3.37
CA LEU A 74 6.37 5.24 4.69
C LEU A 74 6.96 6.51 5.30
N HIS A 75 7.73 7.26 4.53
CA HIS A 75 8.31 8.52 5.01
C HIS A 75 7.23 9.54 5.40
N ALA A 76 6.14 9.61 4.63
CA ALA A 76 5.00 10.45 4.96
C ALA A 76 4.28 10.00 6.26
N LEU A 77 4.14 8.69 6.47
CA LEU A 77 3.57 8.16 7.71
C LEU A 77 4.46 8.48 8.91
N GLU A 78 5.77 8.30 8.80
CA GLU A 78 6.73 8.62 9.88
C GLU A 78 6.76 10.11 10.22
N SER A 79 6.67 10.98 9.20
CA SER A 79 6.63 12.44 9.38
C SER A 79 5.36 12.91 10.09
N GLY A 80 4.24 12.22 9.91
CA GLY A 80 2.99 12.51 10.62
C GLY A 80 3.02 12.14 12.11
N TRP A 81 3.84 11.14 12.50
CA TRP A 81 4.08 10.82 13.91
C TRP A 81 4.94 11.89 14.59
N ALA A 82 5.89 12.51 13.88
CA ALA A 82 6.75 13.56 14.43
C ALA A 82 6.02 14.89 14.73
N GLN A 83 4.83 15.11 14.19
CA GLN A 83 4.02 16.32 14.44
C GLN A 83 2.96 16.14 15.53
N SER A 84 2.81 14.93 16.09
CA SER A 84 1.81 14.62 17.12
C SER A 84 2.43 14.28 18.49
N ALA A 85 3.75 14.44 18.62
CA ALA A 85 4.53 14.19 19.84
C ALA A 85 4.99 15.51 20.48
#